data_AF-A0A2N6CRR9-F1
#
_entry.id   AF-A0A2N6CRR9-F1
#
_cell.length_a   1.000
_cell.length_b   1.000
_cell.length_c   1.000
_cell.angle_alpha   90.00
_cell.angle_beta   90.00
_cell.angle_gamma   90.00
#
_symmetry.space_group_name_H-M   'P 1'
#
loop_
_entity.id
_entity.type
_entity.pdbx_description
1 polymer ?
#
loop_
_entity_poly.entity_id
_entity_poly.type
_entity_poly.pdbx_seq_one_letter_code
_entity_poly.pdbx_strand_id
1 'polypeptide(L)' 'MKRKKLLQKLADYLSLDQRSLRKKREKMREVLKQLREKEHKLKKRIEHEHDPARQLQLSRELDILLAQRRKGIAVLKELK' A
#
# COMPACT_ATOMS: atom_id res chain seq x y z
N MET A 1 3.69 28.06 -34.92
CA MET A 1 4.22 27.79 -33.56
C MET A 1 3.19 27.81 -32.42
N LYS A 2 1.94 28.28 -32.57
CA LYS A 2 1.01 28.44 -31.42
C LYS A 2 0.23 27.16 -31.04
N ARG A 3 -0.33 26.42 -32.02
CA ARG A 3 -1.16 25.22 -31.74
C ARG A 3 -0.40 24.05 -31.13
N LYS A 4 0.77 23.65 -31.67
CA LYS A 4 1.56 22.52 -31.15
C LYS A 4 1.99 22.74 -29.69
N LYS A 5 2.44 23.96 -29.33
CA LYS A 5 2.79 24.30 -27.94
C LYS A 5 1.57 24.27 -27.01
N LEU A 6 0.40 24.69 -27.46
CA LEU A 6 -0.84 24.62 -26.67
C LEU A 6 -1.28 23.17 -26.44
N LEU A 7 -1.25 22.33 -27.47
CA LEU A 7 -1.55 20.90 -27.35
C LEU A 7 -0.57 20.19 -26.41
N GLN A 8 0.71 20.56 -26.48
CA GLN A 8 1.72 20.03 -25.56
C GLN A 8 1.42 20.43 -24.11
N LYS A 9 1.10 21.71 -23.85
CA LYS A 9 0.73 22.18 -22.50
C LYS A 9 -0.52 21.47 -21.96
N LEU A 10 -1.50 21.21 -22.82
CA LEU A 10 -2.71 20.47 -22.45
C LEU A 10 -2.39 19.00 -22.14
N ALA A 11 -1.57 18.35 -22.97
CA ALA A 11 -1.11 16.99 -22.72
C ALA A 11 -0.28 16.91 -21.42
N ASP A 12 0.59 17.89 -21.18
CA ASP A 12 1.37 17.99 -19.95
C ASP A 12 0.43 18.16 -18.75
N TYR A 13 -0.55 19.06 -18.83
CA TYR A 13 -1.56 19.29 -17.78
C TYR A 13 -2.36 18.02 -17.47
N LEU A 14 -2.90 17.34 -18.49
CA LEU A 14 -3.62 16.08 -18.34
C LEU A 14 -2.71 14.94 -17.82
N SER A 15 -1.41 14.99 -18.14
CA SER A 15 -0.43 14.01 -17.63
C SER A 15 -0.04 14.24 -16.18
N LEU A 16 -0.19 15.45 -15.62
CA LEU A 16 0.12 15.73 -14.21
C LEU A 16 -0.73 14.88 -13.28
N ASP A 17 -2.02 14.74 -13.59
CA ASP A 17 -2.93 13.89 -12.83
C ASP A 17 -2.51 12.42 -12.90
N GLN A 18 -2.14 11.93 -14.08
CA GLN A 18 -1.62 10.58 -14.25
C GLN A 18 -0.31 10.36 -13.48
N ARG A 19 0.62 11.32 -13.50
CA ARG A 19 1.87 11.26 -12.71
C ARG A 19 1.58 11.24 -11.21
N SER A 20 0.61 12.03 -10.76
CA SER A 20 0.20 12.06 -9.35
C SER A 20 -0.42 10.73 -8.91
N LEU A 21 -1.27 10.13 -9.75
CA LEU A 21 -1.87 8.82 -9.52
C LEU A 21 -0.82 7.71 -9.49
N ARG A 22 0.15 7.73 -10.41
CA ARG A 22 1.29 6.79 -10.41
C ARG A 22 2.08 6.88 -9.11
N LYS A 23 2.45 8.09 -8.67
CA LYS A 23 3.15 8.30 -7.39
C LYS A 23 2.35 7.80 -6.18
N LYS A 24 1.02 8.03 -6.15
CA LYS A 24 0.13 7.52 -5.10
C LYS A 24 0.12 5.98 -5.08
N ARG A 25 0.00 5.34 -6.26
CA ARG A 25 0.05 3.88 -6.40
C ARG A 25 1.39 3.30 -5.94
N GLU A 26 2.51 3.93 -6.31
CA GLU A 26 3.85 3.51 -5.89
C GLU A 26 4.02 3.55 -4.37
N LYS A 27 3.72 4.69 -3.74
CA LYS A 27 3.76 4.81 -2.28
C LYS A 27 2.86 3.79 -1.58
N MET A 28 1.66 3.56 -2.11
CA MET A 28 0.75 2.56 -1.54
C MET A 28 1.31 1.13 -1.67
N ARG A 29 1.97 0.78 -2.78
CA ARG A 29 2.66 -0.51 -2.93
C ARG A 29 3.79 -0.68 -1.93
N GLU A 30 4.57 0.38 -1.68
CA GLU A 30 5.63 0.35 -0.68
C GLU A 30 5.08 0.09 0.72
N VAL A 31 4.02 0.81 1.12
CA VAL A 31 3.35 0.60 2.42
C VAL A 31 2.80 -0.83 2.52
N LEU A 32 2.14 -1.35 1.47
CA LEU A 32 1.61 -2.72 1.46
C LEU A 32 2.72 -3.78 1.53
N LYS A 33 3.90 -3.50 0.96
CA LYS A 33 5.08 -4.36 1.10
C LYS A 33 5.58 -4.37 2.54
N GLN A 34 5.69 -3.21 3.18
CA GLN A 34 6.09 -3.10 4.58
C GLN A 34 5.11 -3.83 5.51
N LEU A 35 3.80 -3.71 5.26
CA LEU A 35 2.77 -4.45 6.01
C LEU A 35 2.96 -5.96 5.86
N ARG A 36 3.20 -6.46 4.65
CA ARG A 36 3.50 -7.89 4.41
C ARG A 36 4.73 -8.37 5.19
N GLU A 37 5.79 -7.57 5.21
CA GLU A 37 7.01 -7.91 5.96
C GLU A 37 6.75 -7.96 7.47
N LYS A 38 5.96 -7.01 8.00
CA LYS A 38 5.54 -7.00 9.40
C LYS A 38 4.69 -8.23 9.74
N GLU A 39 3.71 -8.58 8.90
CA GLU A 39 2.90 -9.80 9.05
C GLU A 39 3.78 -11.05 9.15
N HIS A 40 4.78 -11.18 8.27
CA HIS A 40 5.69 -12.33 8.28
C HIS A 40 6.54 -12.39 9.55
N LYS A 41 7.06 -11.25 10.00
CA LYS A 41 7.80 -11.16 11.28
C LYS A 41 6.91 -11.51 12.47
N LEU A 42 5.66 -11.05 12.46
CA LEU A 42 4.73 -11.32 13.56
C LEU A 42 4.34 -12.80 13.63
N LYS A 43 4.09 -13.44 12.48
CA LYS A 43 3.87 -14.90 12.41
C LYS A 43 5.04 -15.68 13.00
N LYS A 44 6.27 -15.34 12.61
CA LYS A 44 7.47 -15.95 13.19
C LYS A 44 7.57 -15.74 14.70
N ARG A 45 7.23 -14.55 15.21
CA ARG A 45 7.22 -14.29 16.66
C ARG A 45 6.19 -15.16 17.39
N ILE A 46 4.98 -15.31 16.83
CA ILE A 46 3.92 -16.16 17.39
C ILE A 46 4.37 -17.63 17.48
N GLU A 47 5.10 -18.12 16.47
CA GLU A 47 5.62 -19.50 16.44
C GLU A 47 6.64 -19.79 17.55
N HIS A 48 7.34 -18.76 18.04
CA HIS A 48 8.36 -18.89 19.09
C HIS A 48 7.91 -18.32 20.44
N GLU A 49 6.66 -17.86 20.55
CA GLU A 49 6.11 -17.32 21.80
C GLU A 49 5.41 -18.45 22.56
N HIS A 50 5.84 -18.65 23.81
CA HIS A 50 5.33 -19.73 24.67
C HIS A 50 4.37 -19.20 25.74
N ASP A 51 4.35 -17.89 25.98
CA ASP A 51 3.35 -17.28 26.85
C ASP A 51 1.99 -17.13 26.12
N PRO A 52 0.92 -17.82 26.57
CA PRO A 52 -0.39 -17.74 25.91
C PRO A 52 -0.96 -16.33 25.84
N ALA A 53 -0.68 -15.49 26.85
CA ALA A 53 -1.18 -14.11 26.88
C ALA A 53 -0.52 -13.27 25.79
N ARG A 54 0.81 -13.36 25.65
CA ARG A 54 1.56 -12.70 24.56
C ARG A 54 1.22 -13.26 23.20
N GLN A 55 1.05 -14.58 23.08
CA GLN A 55 0.67 -15.22 21.81
C GLN A 55 -0.69 -14.71 21.31
N LEU A 56 -1.65 -14.52 22.22
CA LEU A 56 -2.96 -13.93 21.91
C LEU A 56 -2.84 -12.46 21.48
N GLN A 57 -2.01 -11.67 22.17
CA GLN A 57 -1.77 -10.27 21.80
C GLN A 57 -1.16 -10.15 20.40
N LEU A 58 -0.13 -10.93 20.11
CA LEU A 58 0.50 -10.97 18.80
C LEU A 58 -0.49 -11.43 17.72
N SER A 59 -1.32 -12.44 17.99
CA SER A 59 -2.34 -12.88 17.02
C SER A 59 -3.35 -11.79 16.68
N ARG A 60 -3.81 -11.02 17.68
CA ARG A 60 -4.71 -9.86 17.45
C ARG A 60 -4.05 -8.78 16.59
N GLU A 61 -2.78 -8.48 16.85
CA GLU A 61 -2.03 -7.51 16.03
C GLU A 61 -1.87 -8.02 14.59
N LEU A 62 -1.62 -9.31 14.39
CA LEU A 62 -1.55 -9.94 13.07
C LEU A 62 -2.88 -9.81 12.31
N ASP A 63 -4.01 -10.05 12.98
CA ASP A 63 -5.33 -9.93 12.38
C ASP A 63 -5.62 -8.50 11.90
N ILE A 64 -5.25 -7.51 12.72
CA ILE A 64 -5.37 -6.09 12.36
C ILE A 64 -4.52 -5.81 11.11
N LEU A 65 -3.25 -6.23 11.08
CA LEU A 65 -2.37 -6.02 9.94
C LEU A 65 -2.93 -6.66 8.65
N LEU A 66 -3.41 -7.90 8.75
CA LEU A 66 -4.02 -8.61 7.62
C LEU A 66 -5.26 -7.87 7.10
N ALA A 67 -6.13 -7.38 7.99
CA ALA A 67 -7.32 -6.61 7.63
C ALA A 67 -6.93 -5.29 6.92
N GLN A 68 -5.94 -4.56 7.46
CA GLN A 68 -5.47 -3.30 6.86
C GLN A 68 -4.81 -3.53 5.50
N ARG A 69 -4.01 -4.58 5.36
CA ARG A 69 -3.38 -4.92 4.08
C ARG A 69 -4.43 -5.32 3.03
N ARG A 70 -5.45 -6.10 3.41
CA ARG A 70 -6.57 -6.43 2.51
C ARG A 70 -7.31 -5.17 2.04
N LYS A 71 -7.62 -4.24 2.95
CA LYS A 71 -8.23 -2.95 2.62
C LYS A 71 -7.35 -2.14 1.66
N GLY A 72 -6.05 -2.05 1.94
CA GLY A 72 -5.12 -1.32 1.07
C GLY A 72 -4.98 -1.95 -0.33
N ILE A 73 -5.04 -3.28 -0.45
CA ILE A 73 -5.06 -3.97 -1.76
C ILE A 73 -6.35 -3.64 -2.52
N ALA A 74 -7.51 -3.59 -1.85
CA ALA A 74 -8.77 -3.21 -2.48
C ALA A 74 -8.71 -1.78 -3.04
N VAL A 75 -8.25 -0.82 -2.23
CA VAL A 75 -8.06 0.57 -2.67
C VAL A 75 -7.09 0.66 -3.85
N LEU A 76 -5.98 -0.09 -3.82
CA LEU A 76 -5.03 -0.10 -4.94
C LEU A 76 -5.63 -0.63 -6.25
N LYS A 77 -6.61 -1.56 -6.17
CA LYS A 77 -7.33 -2.08 -7.34
C LYS A 77 -8.32 -1.06 -7.91
N GLU A 78 -8.98 -0.29 -7.05
CA GLU A 78 -9.89 0.79 -7.46
C GLU A 78 -9.14 1.98 -8.06
N LEU A 79 -7.93 2.23 -7.58
CA LEU A 79 -7.06 3.26 -8.12
C LEU A 79 -6.54 2.95 -9.52
N LYS A 80 -6.79 1.75 -10.09
CA LYS A 80 -6.17 1.18 -11.29
C LYS A 80 -6.78 1.72 -12.59
#